data_AF-A0AAJ1TIN3-F1
#
_entry.id   AF-A0AAJ1TIN3-F1
#
_cell.length_a   1.000
_cell.length_b   1.000
_cell.length_c   1.000
_cell.angle_alpha   90.00
_cell.angle_beta   90.00
_cell.angle_gamma   90.00
#
_symmetry.space_group_name_H-M   'P 1'
#
loop_
_entity.id
_entity.type
_entity.pdbx_description
1 polymer ?
#
loop_
_entity_poly.entity_id
_entity_poly.type
_entity_poly.pdbx_seq_one_letter_code
_entity_poly.pdbx_strand_id
1 'polypeptide(L)'
;MKIRNKTLDHKIQEYLDRQFEEIKETQHLFETKEELFMNLKERSMDLIKNGKEEEEAFQEAIVSMGNLSSLAEEMRQYGEDPVKQSIYSRSQERVSTMGIVIGVLLTIFGFCNSAMVFFMSRPLNVVVGSGFLFIMLGISLITYSVLTRETQSRFAMNKIRALLYTVAISTIIFGFFTSAFSYSSTRKVYVAIAACMVFVLIGVGMYLYLMLTEKSRLKENK
;
A
#
# COMPACT_ATOMS: atom_id res chain seq x y z
N MET A 1 15.75 9.41 -19.86
CA MET A 1 14.85 8.31 -19.43
C MET A 1 13.62 8.82 -18.66
N LYS A 2 13.74 9.80 -17.75
CA LYS A 2 12.64 10.32 -16.90
C LYS A 2 11.47 11.01 -17.65
N ILE A 3 11.75 11.68 -18.78
CA ILE A 3 10.73 12.37 -19.59
C ILE A 3 9.83 11.35 -20.31
N ARG A 4 10.44 10.28 -20.85
CA ARG A 4 9.78 9.21 -21.62
C ARG A 4 8.71 8.46 -20.80
N ASN A 5 9.02 8.14 -19.55
CA ASN A 5 8.05 7.50 -18.64
C ASN A 5 6.86 8.40 -18.28
N LYS A 6 7.05 9.73 -18.22
CA LYS A 6 5.96 10.65 -17.88
C LYS A 6 4.95 10.77 -19.04
N THR A 7 5.43 10.74 -20.28
CA THR A 7 4.56 10.71 -21.48
C THR A 7 3.78 9.41 -21.58
N LEU A 8 4.45 8.26 -21.43
CA LEU A 8 3.79 6.96 -21.49
C LEU A 8 2.74 6.79 -20.38
N ASP A 9 3.06 7.16 -19.15
CA ASP A 9 2.11 7.11 -18.02
C ASP A 9 0.87 7.98 -18.28
N HIS A 10 1.04 9.15 -18.91
CA HIS A 10 -0.07 10.01 -19.27
C HIS A 10 -0.93 9.37 -20.38
N LYS A 11 -0.31 8.82 -21.42
CA LYS A 11 -1.02 8.16 -22.53
C LYS A 11 -1.86 6.97 -22.07
N ILE A 12 -1.28 6.11 -21.22
CA ILE A 12 -2.01 4.96 -20.66
C ILE A 12 -3.19 5.43 -19.83
N GLN A 13 -3.00 6.45 -18.98
CA GLN A 13 -4.07 6.99 -18.15
C GLN A 13 -5.20 7.59 -18.99
N GLU A 14 -4.86 8.42 -19.98
CA GLU A 14 -5.82 9.05 -20.88
C GLU A 14 -6.58 8.03 -21.74
N TYR A 15 -5.93 6.94 -22.14
CA TYR A 15 -6.58 5.83 -22.85
C TYR A 15 -7.60 5.13 -21.95
N LEU A 16 -7.22 4.76 -20.72
CA LEU A 16 -8.13 4.10 -19.78
C LEU A 16 -9.27 5.03 -19.35
N ASP A 17 -9.01 6.31 -19.15
CA ASP A 17 -10.07 7.25 -18.78
C ASP A 17 -11.12 7.37 -19.90
N ARG A 18 -10.69 7.42 -21.16
CA ARG A 18 -11.59 7.38 -22.32
C ARG A 18 -12.35 6.07 -22.46
N GLN A 19 -11.69 4.93 -22.27
CA GLN A 19 -12.31 3.61 -22.42
C GLN A 19 -13.44 3.36 -21.39
N PHE A 20 -13.39 4.03 -20.24
CA PHE A 20 -14.36 3.83 -19.14
C PHE A 20 -15.07 5.14 -18.75
N GLU A 21 -15.12 6.14 -19.63
CA GLU A 21 -15.65 7.49 -19.33
C GLU A 21 -17.14 7.48 -18.97
N GLU A 22 -17.93 6.65 -19.64
CA GLU A 22 -19.40 6.55 -19.44
C GLU A 22 -19.79 5.62 -18.28
N ILE A 23 -18.83 5.08 -17.54
CA ILE A 23 -19.07 4.06 -16.51
C ILE A 23 -19.04 4.73 -15.14
N LYS A 24 -20.06 4.41 -14.32
CA LYS A 24 -20.15 4.90 -12.94
C LYS A 24 -18.89 4.56 -12.15
N GLU A 25 -18.29 5.55 -11.50
CA GLU A 25 -17.15 5.32 -10.62
C GLU A 25 -17.53 4.43 -9.42
N THR A 26 -16.83 3.31 -9.28
CA THR A 26 -16.96 2.37 -8.16
C THR A 26 -15.56 1.91 -7.73
N GLN A 27 -15.43 1.39 -6.51
CA GLN A 27 -14.18 0.80 -6.03
C GLN A 27 -13.66 -0.29 -6.99
N HIS A 28 -14.56 -1.10 -7.55
CA HIS A 28 -14.20 -2.15 -8.50
C HIS A 28 -13.63 -1.57 -9.80
N LEU A 29 -14.30 -0.56 -10.39
CA LEU A 29 -13.79 0.11 -11.58
C LEU A 29 -12.43 0.77 -11.33
N PHE A 30 -12.24 1.40 -10.17
CA PHE A 30 -10.97 2.00 -9.80
C PHE A 30 -9.84 0.96 -9.73
N GLU A 31 -10.07 -0.18 -9.07
CA GLU A 31 -9.10 -1.29 -8.99
C GLU A 31 -8.77 -1.86 -10.37
N THR A 32 -9.78 -2.08 -11.22
CA THR A 32 -9.61 -2.57 -12.58
C THR A 32 -8.80 -1.60 -13.43
N LYS A 33 -9.09 -0.29 -13.36
CA LYS A 33 -8.29 0.74 -14.04
C LYS A 33 -6.83 0.73 -13.57
N GLU A 34 -6.59 0.56 -12.27
CA GLU A 34 -5.22 0.51 -11.74
C GLU A 34 -4.47 -0.75 -12.18
N GLU A 35 -5.14 -1.90 -12.22
CA GLU A 35 -4.57 -3.16 -12.73
C GLU A 35 -4.22 -3.06 -14.21
N LEU A 36 -5.15 -2.58 -15.04
CA LEU A 36 -4.92 -2.36 -16.46
C LEU A 36 -3.79 -1.35 -16.70
N PHE A 37 -3.73 -0.29 -15.91
CA PHE A 37 -2.64 0.69 -15.99
C PHE A 37 -1.29 0.03 -15.77
N MET A 38 -1.17 -0.77 -14.71
CA MET A 38 0.08 -1.46 -14.39
C MET A 38 0.46 -2.46 -15.47
N ASN A 39 -0.48 -3.26 -15.95
CA ASN A 39 -0.25 -4.26 -16.99
C ASN A 39 0.16 -3.63 -18.33
N LEU A 40 -0.55 -2.57 -18.77
CA LEU A 40 -0.20 -1.82 -19.98
C LEU A 40 1.17 -1.18 -19.86
N LYS A 41 1.48 -0.62 -18.68
CA LYS A 41 2.78 0.02 -18.43
C LYS A 41 3.91 -1.00 -18.47
N GLU A 42 3.78 -2.11 -17.75
CA GLU A 42 4.76 -3.19 -17.73
C GLU A 42 5.01 -3.72 -19.15
N ARG A 43 3.94 -4.05 -19.88
CA ARG A 43 4.05 -4.58 -21.23
C ARG A 43 4.69 -3.58 -22.20
N SER A 44 4.30 -2.31 -22.12
CA SER A 44 4.90 -1.25 -22.94
C SER A 44 6.39 -1.06 -22.60
N MET A 45 6.75 -1.08 -21.32
CA MET A 45 8.15 -0.94 -20.89
C MET A 45 9.02 -2.11 -21.34
N ASP A 46 8.50 -3.33 -21.35
CA ASP A 46 9.21 -4.51 -21.87
C ASP A 46 9.49 -4.39 -23.37
N LEU A 47 8.50 -3.96 -24.15
CA LEU A 47 8.66 -3.74 -25.60
C LEU A 47 9.66 -2.61 -25.89
N ILE A 48 9.60 -1.51 -25.13
CA ILE A 48 10.58 -0.42 -25.23
C ILE A 48 11.99 -0.90 -24.90
N LYS A 49 12.14 -1.74 -23.87
CA LYS A 49 13.43 -2.33 -23.48
C LYS A 49 13.99 -3.24 -24.58
N ASN A 50 13.11 -3.89 -25.33
CA ASN A 50 13.45 -4.71 -26.49
C ASN A 50 13.71 -3.91 -27.78
N GLY A 51 13.77 -2.58 -27.68
CA GLY A 51 14.17 -1.69 -28.77
C GLY A 51 13.01 -1.10 -29.58
N LYS A 52 11.75 -1.34 -29.20
CA LYS A 52 10.60 -0.70 -29.86
C LYS A 52 10.47 0.77 -29.49
N GLU A 53 9.90 1.55 -30.41
CA GLU A 53 9.52 2.91 -30.14
C GLU A 53 8.36 2.95 -29.12
N GLU A 54 8.29 4.00 -28.30
CA GLU A 54 7.28 4.15 -27.24
C GLU A 54 5.84 4.04 -27.76
N GLU A 55 5.55 4.65 -28.91
CA GLU A 55 4.20 4.63 -29.49
C GLU A 55 3.83 3.23 -30.00
N GLU A 56 4.74 2.59 -30.74
CA GLU A 56 4.53 1.23 -31.24
C GLU A 56 4.37 0.22 -30.09
N ALA A 57 5.22 0.34 -29.06
CA ALA A 57 5.15 -0.47 -27.86
C ALA A 57 3.81 -0.30 -27.12
N PHE A 58 3.30 0.92 -27.04
CA PHE A 58 2.00 1.20 -26.41
C PHE A 58 0.84 0.60 -27.20
N GLN A 59 0.81 0.77 -28.53
CA GLN A 59 -0.25 0.20 -29.36
C GLN A 59 -0.25 -1.33 -29.32
N GLU A 60 0.92 -1.96 -29.38
CA GLU A 60 1.04 -3.41 -29.25
C GLU A 60 0.64 -3.89 -27.85
N ALA A 61 0.95 -3.13 -26.80
CA ALA A 61 0.50 -3.44 -25.45
C ALA A 61 -1.04 -3.41 -25.35
N ILE A 62 -1.71 -2.43 -25.98
CA ILE A 62 -3.18 -2.37 -26.06
C ILE A 62 -3.73 -3.61 -26.77
N VAL A 63 -3.18 -3.98 -27.93
CA VAL A 63 -3.62 -5.16 -28.69
C VAL A 63 -3.45 -6.43 -27.85
N SER A 64 -2.36 -6.52 -27.07
CA SER A 64 -2.09 -7.68 -26.21
C SER A 64 -3.04 -7.81 -24.99
N MET A 65 -3.66 -6.71 -24.55
CA MET A 65 -4.67 -6.75 -23.47
C MET A 65 -5.99 -7.41 -23.91
N GLY A 66 -6.24 -7.51 -25.23
CA GLY A 66 -7.45 -8.12 -25.76
C GLY A 66 -8.67 -7.21 -25.69
N ASN A 67 -9.86 -7.78 -25.46
CA ASN A 67 -11.12 -7.08 -25.59
C ASN A 67 -11.47 -6.25 -24.33
N LEU A 68 -11.02 -5.00 -24.29
CA LEU A 68 -11.38 -4.06 -23.21
C LEU A 68 -12.84 -3.59 -23.27
N SER A 69 -13.52 -3.74 -24.41
CA SER A 69 -14.94 -3.35 -24.54
C SER A 69 -15.87 -4.29 -23.78
N SER A 70 -15.58 -5.60 -23.76
CA SER A 70 -16.33 -6.55 -22.94
C SER A 70 -16.13 -6.28 -21.46
N LEU A 71 -14.90 -5.95 -21.06
CA LEU A 71 -14.60 -5.59 -19.67
C LEU A 71 -15.30 -4.29 -19.26
N ALA A 72 -15.34 -3.29 -20.15
CA ALA A 72 -16.08 -2.05 -19.92
C ALA A 72 -17.58 -2.30 -19.70
N GLU A 73 -18.18 -3.19 -20.49
CA GLU A 73 -19.58 -3.57 -20.34
C GLU A 73 -19.85 -4.29 -19.00
N GLU A 74 -18.95 -5.19 -18.58
CA GLU A 74 -19.04 -5.82 -17.26
C GLU A 74 -18.98 -4.79 -16.13
N MET A 75 -18.09 -3.80 -16.22
CA MET A 75 -17.99 -2.72 -15.24
C MET A 75 -19.23 -1.82 -15.23
N ARG A 76 -19.85 -1.59 -16.40
CA ARG A 76 -21.11 -0.86 -16.52
C ARG A 76 -22.25 -1.60 -15.82
N GLN A 77 -22.41 -2.89 -16.10
CA GLN A 77 -23.42 -3.73 -15.44
C GLN A 77 -23.22 -3.79 -13.93
N TYR A 78 -21.96 -3.85 -13.48
CA TYR A 78 -21.64 -3.76 -12.05
C TYR A 78 -22.01 -2.39 -11.46
N GLY A 79 -21.73 -1.29 -12.17
CA GLY A 79 -22.06 0.09 -11.79
C GLY A 79 -23.57 0.35 -11.66
N GLU A 80 -24.39 -0.39 -12.40
CA GLU A 80 -25.86 -0.32 -12.34
C GLU A 80 -26.47 -1.26 -11.28
N ASP A 81 -25.73 -2.25 -10.76
CA ASP A 81 -26.21 -3.22 -9.77
C ASP A 81 -25.81 -2.82 -8.32
N PRO A 82 -26.73 -2.23 -7.53
CA PRO A 82 -26.44 -1.83 -6.16
C PRO A 82 -26.23 -3.02 -5.21
N VAL A 83 -26.77 -4.19 -5.53
CA VAL A 83 -26.62 -5.40 -4.70
C VAL A 83 -25.18 -5.91 -4.84
N LYS A 84 -24.66 -6.03 -6.06
CA LYS A 84 -23.26 -6.43 -6.29
C LYS A 84 -22.27 -5.44 -5.65
N GLN A 85 -22.52 -4.13 -5.77
CA GLN A 85 -21.72 -3.09 -5.13
C GLN A 85 -21.67 -3.27 -3.60
N SER A 86 -22.84 -3.45 -2.97
CA SER A 86 -22.92 -3.60 -1.51
C SER A 86 -22.26 -4.88 -0.99
N ILE A 87 -22.34 -5.99 -1.73
CA ILE A 87 -21.68 -7.26 -1.35
C ILE A 87 -20.16 -7.11 -1.40
N TYR A 88 -19.66 -6.50 -2.48
CA TYR A 88 -18.23 -6.27 -2.66
C TYR A 88 -17.67 -5.35 -1.56
N SER A 89 -18.25 -4.18 -1.34
CA SER A 89 -17.83 -3.25 -0.28
C SER A 89 -17.91 -3.88 1.11
N ARG A 90 -18.99 -4.62 1.43
CA ARG A 90 -19.13 -5.34 2.72
C ARG A 90 -18.06 -6.41 2.94
N SER A 91 -17.56 -7.04 1.88
CA SER A 91 -16.50 -8.05 2.01
C SER A 91 -15.16 -7.39 2.34
N GLN A 92 -14.86 -6.28 1.65
CA GLN A 92 -13.62 -5.52 1.82
C GLN A 92 -13.56 -4.81 3.18
N GLU A 93 -14.68 -4.22 3.61
CA GLU A 93 -14.82 -3.60 4.93
C GLU A 93 -14.66 -4.59 6.08
N ARG A 94 -15.16 -5.83 5.94
CA ARG A 94 -15.02 -6.86 7.00
C ARG A 94 -13.57 -7.28 7.20
N VAL A 95 -12.83 -7.50 6.11
CA VAL A 95 -11.40 -7.87 6.18
C VAL A 95 -10.58 -6.75 6.81
N SER A 96 -10.80 -5.49 6.38
CA SER A 96 -10.14 -4.33 6.96
C SER A 96 -10.49 -4.13 8.44
N THR A 97 -11.76 -4.26 8.81
CA THR A 97 -12.21 -4.08 10.21
C THR A 97 -11.62 -5.14 11.13
N MET A 98 -11.63 -6.41 10.71
CA MET A 98 -11.01 -7.50 11.47
C MET A 98 -9.50 -7.28 11.64
N GLY A 99 -8.82 -6.85 10.57
CA GLY A 99 -7.39 -6.55 10.62
C GLY A 99 -7.06 -5.40 11.59
N ILE A 100 -7.86 -4.34 11.62
CA ILE A 100 -7.71 -3.25 12.61
C ILE A 100 -7.91 -3.78 14.03
N VAL A 101 -8.98 -4.53 14.28
CA VAL A 101 -9.29 -5.06 15.62
C VAL A 101 -8.17 -5.99 16.11
N ILE A 102 -7.77 -6.96 15.30
CA ILE A 102 -6.67 -7.88 15.64
C ILE A 102 -5.38 -7.10 15.85
N GLY A 103 -5.10 -6.11 14.99
CA GLY A 103 -3.89 -5.30 15.09
C GLY A 103 -3.83 -4.49 16.38
N VAL A 104 -4.94 -3.85 16.77
CA VAL A 104 -5.06 -3.11 18.03
C VAL A 104 -4.90 -4.05 19.22
N LEU A 105 -5.55 -5.22 19.23
CA LEU A 105 -5.43 -6.20 20.30
C LEU A 105 -3.99 -6.71 20.43
N LEU A 106 -3.29 -6.99 19.32
CA LEU A 106 -1.89 -7.39 19.32
C LEU A 106 -0.98 -6.28 19.85
N THR A 107 -1.21 -5.03 19.45
CA THR A 107 -0.43 -3.90 19.97
C THR A 107 -0.64 -3.72 21.47
N ILE A 108 -1.89 -3.76 21.94
CA ILE A 108 -2.20 -3.70 23.39
C ILE A 108 -1.55 -4.88 24.13
N PHE A 109 -1.65 -6.09 23.58
CA PHE A 109 -1.03 -7.28 24.16
C PHE A 109 0.49 -7.12 24.29
N GLY A 110 1.16 -6.56 23.28
CA GLY A 110 2.57 -6.26 23.34
C GLY A 110 2.94 -5.24 24.43
N PHE A 111 2.16 -4.16 24.58
CA PHE A 111 2.35 -3.21 25.67
C PHE A 111 2.12 -3.85 27.05
N CYS A 112 1.08 -4.66 27.21
CA CYS A 112 0.80 -5.40 28.44
C CYS A 112 1.94 -6.37 28.78
N ASN A 113 2.50 -7.06 27.78
CA ASN A 113 3.63 -7.98 27.97
C ASN A 113 4.88 -7.23 28.44
N SER A 114 5.23 -6.11 27.77
CA SER A 114 6.32 -5.25 28.23
C SER A 114 6.08 -4.70 29.65
N ALA A 115 4.87 -4.28 29.99
CA ALA A 115 4.53 -3.81 31.33
C ALA A 115 4.66 -4.93 32.38
N MET A 116 4.17 -6.14 32.09
CA MET A 116 4.30 -7.30 32.97
C MET A 116 5.78 -7.59 33.28
N VAL A 117 6.62 -7.66 32.25
CA VAL A 117 8.06 -7.92 32.39
C VAL A 117 8.77 -6.80 33.16
N PHE A 118 8.31 -5.55 33.01
CA PHE A 118 8.78 -4.42 33.79
C PHE A 118 8.47 -4.57 35.29
N PHE A 119 7.23 -4.91 35.64
CA PHE A 119 6.83 -5.14 37.04
C PHE A 119 7.52 -6.36 37.66
N MET A 120 7.96 -7.33 36.85
CA MET A 120 8.81 -8.45 37.30
C MET A 120 10.26 -8.05 37.60
N SER A 121 10.59 -6.74 37.61
CA SER A 121 11.92 -6.21 37.89
C SER A 121 13.01 -6.78 36.97
N ARG A 122 12.65 -7.11 35.72
CA ARG A 122 13.58 -7.62 34.71
C ARG A 122 14.39 -6.46 34.11
N PRO A 123 15.61 -6.72 33.62
CA PRO A 123 16.43 -5.67 33.03
C PRO A 123 15.75 -5.06 31.79
N LEU A 124 15.98 -3.76 31.56
CA LEU A 124 15.27 -2.96 30.55
C LEU A 124 15.36 -3.53 29.12
N ASN A 125 16.46 -4.18 28.75
CA ASN A 125 16.60 -4.82 27.45
C ASN A 125 15.57 -5.95 27.24
N VAL A 126 15.27 -6.72 28.30
CA VAL A 126 14.24 -7.78 28.27
C VAL A 126 12.84 -7.16 28.24
N VAL A 127 12.62 -6.07 28.97
CA VAL A 127 11.35 -5.30 28.94
C VAL A 127 11.05 -4.80 27.53
N VAL A 128 12.03 -4.15 26.89
CA VAL A 128 11.90 -3.60 25.53
C VAL A 128 11.70 -4.70 24.49
N GLY A 129 12.41 -5.84 24.61
CA GLY A 129 12.29 -6.96 23.69
C GLY A 129 10.97 -7.74 23.78
N SER A 130 10.44 -7.91 24.99
CA SER A 130 9.32 -8.83 25.27
C SER A 130 8.01 -8.51 24.53
N GLY A 131 7.63 -7.22 24.45
CA GLY A 131 6.41 -6.78 23.77
C GLY A 131 6.59 -6.43 22.30
N PHE A 132 7.83 -6.27 21.84
CA PHE A 132 8.11 -5.62 20.57
C PHE A 132 7.53 -6.33 19.36
N LEU A 133 7.67 -7.67 19.29
CA LEU A 133 7.15 -8.44 18.16
C LEU A 133 5.63 -8.24 17.98
N PHE A 134 4.87 -8.21 19.09
CA PHE A 134 3.42 -8.02 19.05
C PHE A 134 3.04 -6.59 18.69
N ILE A 135 3.77 -5.59 19.22
CA ILE A 135 3.58 -4.17 18.84
C ILE A 135 3.83 -3.99 17.35
N MET A 136 4.90 -4.60 16.83
CA MET A 136 5.27 -4.55 15.42
C MET A 136 4.24 -5.16 14.51
N LEU A 137 3.85 -6.40 14.78
CA LEU A 137 2.86 -7.11 13.99
C LEU A 137 1.50 -6.39 14.06
N GLY A 138 1.15 -5.87 15.24
CA GLY A 138 -0.07 -5.08 15.42
C GLY A 138 -0.08 -3.81 14.59
N ILE A 139 0.97 -2.99 14.64
CA ILE A 139 1.06 -1.74 13.85
C ILE A 139 1.10 -2.05 12.35
N SER A 140 1.80 -3.11 11.95
CA SER A 140 1.86 -3.54 10.54
C SER A 140 0.46 -3.92 10.03
N LEU A 141 -0.29 -4.68 10.83
CA LEU A 141 -1.65 -5.09 10.49
C LEU A 141 -2.61 -3.90 10.46
N ILE A 142 -2.51 -2.97 11.42
CA ILE A 142 -3.30 -1.73 11.43
C ILE A 142 -3.01 -0.92 10.18
N THR A 143 -1.74 -0.72 9.85
CA THR A 143 -1.31 0.07 8.68
C THR A 143 -1.90 -0.50 7.40
N TYR A 144 -1.71 -1.78 7.15
CA TYR A 144 -2.26 -2.45 5.97
C TYR A 144 -3.79 -2.35 5.93
N SER A 145 -4.44 -2.60 7.06
CA SER A 145 -5.91 -2.63 7.15
C SER A 145 -6.52 -1.25 6.97
N VAL A 146 -5.88 -0.20 7.48
CA VAL A 146 -6.31 1.19 7.27
C VAL A 146 -6.12 1.62 5.82
N LEU A 147 -4.99 1.26 5.19
CA LEU A 147 -4.72 1.64 3.80
C LEU A 147 -5.63 0.93 2.78
N THR A 148 -6.02 -0.31 3.10
CA THR A 148 -6.95 -1.12 2.29
C THR A 148 -8.43 -0.87 2.62
N ARG A 149 -8.72 0.06 3.53
CA ARG A 149 -10.10 0.45 3.85
C ARG A 149 -10.59 1.50 2.86
N GLU A 150 -11.72 1.21 2.21
CA GLU A 150 -12.46 2.23 1.47
C GLU A 150 -13.05 3.24 2.47
N THR A 151 -12.87 4.54 2.21
CA THR A 151 -13.42 5.63 3.02
C THR A 151 -14.41 6.43 2.17
N GLN A 152 -15.33 7.16 2.80
CA GLN A 152 -16.34 7.95 2.08
C GLN A 152 -15.75 8.90 1.03
N SER A 153 -14.55 9.43 1.25
CA SER A 153 -13.88 10.37 0.34
C SER A 153 -12.76 9.76 -0.52
N ARG A 154 -12.38 8.49 -0.30
CA ARG A 154 -11.22 7.87 -0.96
C ARG A 154 -11.44 6.39 -1.28
N PHE A 155 -11.06 5.99 -2.48
CA PHE A 155 -10.96 4.58 -2.86
C PHE A 155 -9.85 3.88 -2.04
N ALA A 156 -10.05 2.60 -1.73
CA ALA A 156 -9.07 1.78 -1.03
C ALA A 156 -7.75 1.72 -1.83
N MET A 157 -6.61 1.71 -1.14
CA MET A 157 -5.32 1.63 -1.81
C MET A 157 -5.12 0.22 -2.40
N ASN A 158 -4.49 0.15 -3.57
CA ASN A 158 -4.01 -1.10 -4.14
C ASN A 158 -3.16 -1.90 -3.13
N LYS A 159 -3.40 -3.21 -3.06
CA LYS A 159 -2.79 -4.15 -2.13
C LYS A 159 -1.26 -4.11 -2.18
N ILE A 160 -0.66 -3.96 -3.37
CA ILE A 160 0.79 -3.89 -3.53
C ILE A 160 1.34 -2.61 -2.90
N ARG A 161 0.75 -1.44 -3.19
CA ARG A 161 1.17 -0.17 -2.59
C ARG A 161 0.93 -0.15 -1.09
N ALA A 162 -0.20 -0.66 -0.61
CA ALA A 162 -0.51 -0.78 0.81
C ALA A 162 0.52 -1.67 1.54
N LEU A 163 0.93 -2.77 0.92
CA LEU A 163 2.00 -3.63 1.44
C LEU A 163 3.34 -2.88 1.52
N LEU A 164 3.72 -2.15 0.47
CA LEU A 164 4.97 -1.37 0.45
C LEU A 164 4.98 -0.28 1.53
N TYR A 165 3.86 0.43 1.74
CA TYR A 165 3.73 1.38 2.85
C TYR A 165 3.83 0.70 4.21
N THR A 166 3.23 -0.48 4.35
CA THR A 166 3.32 -1.29 5.57
C THR A 166 4.77 -1.64 5.87
N VAL A 167 5.50 -2.17 4.88
CA VAL A 167 6.94 -2.48 5.00
C VAL A 167 7.76 -1.25 5.37
N ALA A 168 7.49 -0.09 4.77
CA ALA A 168 8.19 1.15 5.08
C ALA A 168 7.97 1.57 6.54
N ILE A 169 6.72 1.57 7.01
CA ILE A 169 6.35 1.93 8.39
C ILE A 169 6.93 0.92 9.39
N SER A 170 6.83 -0.38 9.13
CA SER A 170 7.44 -1.42 9.96
C SER A 170 8.96 -1.26 10.03
N THR A 171 9.62 -0.87 8.94
CA THR A 171 11.07 -0.62 8.93
C THR A 171 11.44 0.59 9.78
N ILE A 172 10.67 1.67 9.71
CA ILE A 172 10.89 2.87 10.55
C ILE A 172 10.76 2.52 12.03
N ILE A 173 9.67 1.86 12.42
CA ILE A 173 9.42 1.45 13.81
C ILE A 173 10.52 0.48 14.27
N PHE A 174 11.08 -0.33 13.35
CA PHE A 174 12.13 -1.30 13.68
C PHE A 174 13.40 -0.57 14.05
N GLY A 175 13.73 0.52 13.35
CA GLY A 175 14.83 1.42 13.70
C GLY A 175 14.68 2.03 15.10
N PHE A 176 13.49 2.50 15.46
CA PHE A 176 13.25 3.03 16.81
C PHE A 176 13.41 1.95 17.89
N PHE A 177 12.98 0.72 17.61
CA PHE A 177 13.18 -0.39 18.52
C PHE A 177 14.64 -0.80 18.66
N THR A 178 15.38 -0.96 17.57
CA THR A 178 16.80 -1.29 17.64
C THR A 178 17.55 -0.23 18.43
N SER A 179 17.17 1.05 18.28
CA SER A 179 17.66 2.15 19.12
C SER A 179 17.40 1.92 20.61
N ALA A 180 16.14 1.68 20.99
CA ALA A 180 15.75 1.49 22.38
C ALA A 180 16.39 0.24 23.01
N PHE A 181 16.47 -0.85 22.25
CA PHE A 181 17.07 -2.11 22.67
C PHE A 181 18.59 -1.99 22.83
N SER A 182 19.28 -1.38 21.86
CA SER A 182 20.71 -1.14 21.91
C SER A 182 21.10 -0.19 23.04
N TYR A 183 20.32 0.87 23.28
CA TYR A 183 20.55 1.76 24.43
C TYR A 183 20.37 1.02 25.76
N SER A 184 19.30 0.23 25.88
CA SER A 184 19.01 -0.54 27.10
C SER A 184 20.08 -1.60 27.39
N SER A 185 20.73 -2.13 26.35
CA SER A 185 21.76 -3.17 26.48
C SER A 185 23.17 -2.60 26.70
N THR A 186 23.53 -1.54 25.98
CA THR A 186 24.92 -1.01 25.97
C THR A 186 25.10 0.22 26.84
N ARG A 187 24.02 0.90 27.22
CA ARG A 187 23.99 2.23 27.88
C ARG A 187 24.74 3.33 27.12
N LYS A 188 25.02 3.11 25.83
CA LYS A 188 25.77 4.02 24.97
C LYS A 188 24.85 4.62 23.91
N VAL A 189 24.70 5.94 23.94
CA VAL A 189 23.80 6.68 23.05
C VAL A 189 24.22 6.54 21.58
N TYR A 190 25.53 6.56 21.27
CA TYR A 190 26.02 6.46 19.90
C TYR A 190 25.66 5.11 19.23
N VAL A 191 25.64 4.01 20.00
CA VAL A 191 25.23 2.69 19.49
C VAL A 191 23.75 2.68 19.14
N ALA A 192 22.92 3.34 19.97
CA ALA A 192 21.49 3.47 19.74
C ALA A 192 21.17 4.32 18.49
N ILE A 193 21.92 5.40 18.26
CA ILE A 193 21.79 6.23 17.05
C ILE A 193 22.17 5.42 15.81
N ALA A 194 23.33 4.75 15.84
CA ALA A 194 23.80 3.94 14.72
C ALA A 194 22.82 2.81 14.36
N ALA A 195 22.26 2.14 15.37
CA ALA A 195 21.28 1.07 15.19
C ALA A 195 19.96 1.55 14.56
N CYS A 196 19.55 2.79 14.81
CA CYS A 196 18.34 3.39 14.26
C CYS A 196 18.52 3.91 12.83
N MET A 197 19.67 4.55 12.58
CA MET A 197 19.96 5.35 11.39
C MET A 197 19.69 4.58 10.09
N VAL A 198 20.20 3.35 9.97
CA VAL A 198 20.08 2.56 8.73
C VAL A 198 18.61 2.27 8.39
N PHE A 199 17.83 1.81 9.37
CA PHE A 199 16.44 1.44 9.15
C PHE A 199 15.54 2.66 8.91
N VAL A 200 15.75 3.74 9.66
CA VAL A 200 14.97 4.97 9.45
C VAL A 200 15.27 5.58 8.09
N LEU A 201 16.52 5.62 7.64
CA LEU A 201 16.84 6.15 6.31
C LEU A 201 16.20 5.32 5.19
N ILE A 202 16.28 3.99 5.27
CA ILE A 202 15.65 3.09 4.28
C ILE A 202 14.13 3.25 4.31
N GLY A 203 13.52 3.21 5.50
CA GLY A 203 12.07 3.28 5.66
C GLY A 203 11.50 4.64 5.24
N VAL A 204 12.16 5.75 5.62
CA VAL A 204 11.75 7.11 5.20
C VAL A 204 11.95 7.30 3.71
N GLY A 205 13.07 6.84 3.14
CA GLY A 205 13.31 6.92 1.70
C GLY A 205 12.23 6.19 0.90
N MET A 206 11.87 4.98 1.33
CA MET A 206 10.79 4.21 0.73
C MET A 206 9.41 4.89 0.91
N TYR A 207 9.11 5.38 2.11
CA TYR A 207 7.85 6.10 2.39
C TYR A 207 7.69 7.35 1.51
N LEU A 208 8.73 8.18 1.42
CA LEU A 208 8.71 9.38 0.59
C LEU A 208 8.58 9.04 -0.90
N TYR A 209 9.24 8.00 -1.37
CA TYR A 209 9.09 7.54 -2.76
C TYR A 209 7.64 7.15 -3.08
N LEU A 210 6.99 6.40 -2.20
CA LEU A 210 5.59 6.00 -2.36
C LEU A 210 4.66 7.21 -2.30
N MET A 211 4.88 8.12 -1.35
CA MET A 211 4.07 9.34 -1.19
C MET A 211 4.15 10.25 -2.41
N LEU A 212 5.34 10.42 -2.98
CA LEU A 212 5.54 11.27 -4.17
C LEU A 212 5.05 10.62 -5.48
N THR A 213 4.82 9.31 -5.49
CA THR A 213 4.30 8.57 -6.66
C THR A 213 2.82 8.19 -6.49
N GLU A 214 2.17 8.66 -5.44
CA GLU A 214 0.74 8.45 -5.19
C GLU A 214 -0.11 9.24 -6.20
N LYS A 215 -0.99 8.55 -6.92
CA LYS A 215 -2.01 9.19 -7.77
C LYS A 215 -3.20 9.58 -6.89
N SER A 216 -3.96 10.59 -7.30
CA SER A 216 -5.18 10.97 -6.59
C SER A 216 -6.14 9.77 -6.50
N ARG A 217 -6.63 9.50 -5.29
CA ARG A 217 -7.66 8.48 -4.99
C ARG A 217 -8.96 9.10 -4.49
N LEU A 218 -9.08 10.43 -4.64
CA LEU A 218 -10.26 11.16 -4.24
C LEU A 218 -11.41 10.74 -5.16
N LYS A 219 -12.56 10.42 -4.56
CA LYS A 219 -13.79 10.24 -5.32
C LYS A 219 -14.23 11.61 -5.82
N GLU A 220 -14.50 11.75 -7.12
CA GLU A 220 -15.15 12.97 -7.59
C GLU A 220 -16.59 12.97 -7.06
N ASN A 221 -16.86 13.87 -6.11
CA ASN A 221 -18.22 14.15 -5.69
C ASN A 221 -18.95 14.77 -6.91
N LYS A 222 -19.84 13.99 -7.54
CA LYS A 222 -20.94 14.55 -8.33
C LYS A 222 -22.07 14.98 -7.40
#